data_AF-V5G9D7-F1
#
_entry.id   AF-V5G9D7-F1
#
_cell.length_a   1.000
_cell.length_b   1.000
_cell.length_c   1.000
_cell.angle_alpha   90.00
_cell.angle_beta   90.00
_cell.angle_gamma   90.00
#
_symmetry.space_group_name_H-M   'P 1'
#
loop_
_entity.id
_entity.type
_entity.pdbx_description
1 polymer ?
#
loop_
_entity_poly.entity_id
_entity_poly.type
_entity_poly.pdbx_seq_one_letter_code
_entity_poly.pdbx_strand_id
1 'polypeptide(L)'
;GCIQFKNVSLKYNLQELSVLNNINVTIKAKEKVGIVGRTGAGKSSLVVALLRLVNTEGSVTIDNIDTKTIPLKLLRSKISIIPQDPVLFQATLRWNLDPFDEYKDDQLWAALKEVQLDRLVEEQPGGLYSKVYENGSNFSVGQKQLLCIARALVRKNKILILDEATSSVDPETDTL
;
A
#
# COMPACT_ATOMS: atom_id res chain seq x y z
N GLY A 1 3.16 14.26 -6.67
CA GLY A 1 2.10 13.57 -5.93
C GLY A 1 1.28 14.53 -5.08
N CYS A 2 0.92 15.70 -5.61
CA CYS A 2 -0.14 16.50 -4.99
C CYS A 2 -1.47 15.78 -5.25
N ILE A 3 -2.30 15.57 -4.24
CA ILE A 3 -3.59 14.88 -4.35
C ILE A 3 -4.68 15.88 -4.01
N GLN A 4 -5.70 16.00 -4.86
CA GLN A 4 -6.83 16.87 -4.60
C GLN A 4 -8.14 16.11 -4.77
N PHE A 5 -8.96 16.14 -3.73
CA PHE A 5 -10.36 15.73 -3.77
C PHE A 5 -11.19 17.01 -3.89
N LYS A 6 -12.07 17.07 -4.89
CA LYS A 6 -13.00 18.17 -5.09
C LYS A 6 -14.41 17.63 -5.20
N ASN A 7 -15.24 17.97 -4.21
CA ASN A 7 -16.63 17.55 -4.05
C ASN A 7 -16.82 16.03 -4.20
N VAL A 8 -15.93 15.23 -3.60
CA VAL A 8 -15.94 13.78 -3.78
C VAL A 8 -16.98 13.14 -2.87
N SER A 9 -17.87 12.35 -3.48
CA SER A 9 -18.84 11.51 -2.77
C SER A 9 -18.72 10.06 -3.23
N LEU A 10 -18.86 9.11 -2.32
CA LEU A 10 -18.71 7.67 -2.58
C LEU A 10 -19.85 6.88 -1.96
N LYS A 11 -20.47 6.03 -2.78
CA LYS A 11 -21.47 5.03 -2.41
C LYS A 11 -20.98 3.65 -2.85
N TYR A 12 -21.09 2.64 -1.98
CA TYR A 12 -20.79 1.26 -2.38
C TYR A 12 -21.92 0.64 -3.20
N ASN A 13 -23.17 1.00 -2.88
CA ASN A 13 -24.36 0.62 -3.63
C ASN A 13 -25.17 1.89 -3.96
N LEU A 14 -25.75 1.94 -5.16
CA LEU A 14 -26.57 3.07 -5.62
C LEU A 14 -27.80 3.30 -4.71
N GLN A 15 -28.29 2.25 -4.08
CA GLN A 15 -29.45 2.30 -3.17
C GLN A 15 -29.07 2.68 -1.72
N GLU A 16 -27.78 2.75 -1.41
CA GLU A 16 -27.28 3.05 -0.07
C GLU A 16 -26.94 4.53 0.11
N LEU A 17 -26.86 4.93 1.37
CA LEU A 17 -26.36 6.24 1.75
C LEU A 17 -24.88 6.36 1.37
N SER A 18 -24.48 7.59 1.06
CA SER A 18 -23.09 7.89 0.73
C SER A 18 -22.22 7.79 1.98
N VAL A 19 -21.15 6.99 1.89
CA VAL A 19 -20.16 6.81 2.95
C VAL A 19 -19.24 8.02 3.04
N LEU A 20 -18.89 8.61 1.89
CA LEU A 20 -18.19 9.89 1.79
C LEU A 20 -19.13 10.93 1.20
N ASN A 21 -19.19 12.13 1.77
CA ASN A 21 -20.09 13.20 1.34
C ASN A 21 -19.30 14.49 1.12
N ASN A 22 -19.25 14.95 -0.13
CA ASN A 22 -18.68 16.26 -0.51
C ASN A 22 -17.28 16.53 0.06
N ILE A 23 -16.39 15.53 -0.02
CA ILE A 23 -15.02 15.62 0.49
C ILE A 23 -14.22 16.60 -0.37
N ASN A 24 -13.65 17.61 0.30
CA ASN A 24 -12.80 18.63 -0.29
C ASN A 24 -11.50 18.70 0.52
N VAL A 25 -10.43 18.12 0.00
CA VAL A 25 -9.11 18.11 0.66
C VAL A 25 -8.00 18.20 -0.37
N THR A 26 -6.92 18.89 -0.02
CA THR A 26 -5.71 18.97 -0.83
C THR A 26 -4.52 18.51 0.02
N ILE A 27 -3.82 17.48 -0.45
CA ILE A 27 -2.60 16.95 0.15
C ILE A 27 -1.44 17.35 -0.75
N LYS A 28 -0.50 18.12 -0.22
CA LYS A 28 0.65 18.62 -0.97
C LYS A 28 1.64 17.50 -1.26
N ALA A 29 2.44 17.68 -2.32
CA ALA A 29 3.50 16.73 -2.62
C ALA A 29 4.49 16.62 -1.45
N LYS A 30 4.87 15.39 -1.09
CA LYS A 30 5.77 15.06 0.04
C LYS A 30 5.20 15.38 1.44
N GLU A 31 3.93 15.72 1.54
CA GLU A 31 3.27 15.93 2.83
C GLU A 31 2.99 14.58 3.52
N LYS A 32 3.24 14.52 4.83
CA LYS A 32 2.85 13.39 5.67
C LYS A 32 1.51 13.73 6.31
N VAL A 33 0.47 12.95 6.00
CA VAL A 33 -0.90 13.21 6.47
C VAL A 33 -1.41 12.00 7.25
N GLY A 34 -1.90 12.26 8.47
CA GLY A 34 -2.63 11.27 9.26
C GLY A 34 -4.14 11.40 9.03
N ILE A 35 -4.83 10.29 8.82
CA ILE A 35 -6.30 10.24 8.71
C ILE A 35 -6.83 9.57 9.98
N VAL A 36 -7.48 10.35 10.83
CA VAL A 36 -8.03 9.87 12.12
C VAL A 36 -9.55 9.95 12.14
N GLY A 37 -10.18 9.07 12.91
CA GLY A 37 -11.62 9.01 13.05
C GLY A 37 -12.10 7.68 13.61
N ARG A 38 -13.32 7.65 14.13
CA ARG A 38 -13.95 6.44 14.68
C ARG A 38 -13.98 5.29 13.66
N THR A 39 -14.10 4.06 14.15
CA THR A 39 -14.39 2.90 13.29
C THR A 39 -15.65 3.17 12.48
N GLY A 40 -15.64 2.83 11.18
CA GLY A 40 -16.76 3.11 10.27
C GLY A 40 -16.86 4.56 9.76
N ALA A 41 -15.97 5.48 10.16
CA ALA A 41 -16.01 6.88 9.71
C ALA A 41 -15.62 7.12 8.23
N GLY A 42 -15.43 6.06 7.43
CA GLY A 42 -15.09 6.17 6.01
C GLY A 42 -13.59 6.35 5.70
N LYS A 43 -12.69 6.15 6.66
CA LYS A 43 -11.21 6.26 6.45
C LYS A 43 -10.73 5.39 5.29
N SER A 44 -11.01 4.09 5.33
CA SER A 44 -10.66 3.15 4.26
C SER A 44 -11.41 3.47 2.97
N SER A 45 -12.61 4.07 3.06
CA SER A 45 -13.36 4.52 1.87
C SER A 45 -12.67 5.67 1.14
N LEU A 46 -11.89 6.50 1.83
CA LEU A 46 -11.08 7.54 1.19
C LEU A 46 -9.95 6.92 0.34
N VAL A 47 -9.33 5.85 0.84
CA VAL A 47 -8.33 5.07 0.12
C VAL A 47 -8.95 4.37 -1.10
N VAL A 48 -10.13 3.76 -0.93
CA VAL A 48 -10.94 3.16 -2.01
C VAL A 48 -11.24 4.19 -3.12
N ALA A 49 -11.62 5.42 -2.74
CA ALA A 49 -11.86 6.51 -3.69
C ALA A 49 -10.59 6.90 -4.45
N LEU A 50 -9.46 7.06 -3.75
CA LEU A 50 -8.17 7.43 -4.36
C LEU A 50 -7.68 6.39 -5.38
N LEU A 51 -7.83 5.11 -5.05
CA LEU A 51 -7.42 3.98 -5.91
C LEU A 51 -8.44 3.65 -7.02
N ARG A 52 -9.56 4.37 -7.04
CA ARG A 52 -10.71 4.12 -7.92
C ARG A 52 -11.10 2.64 -7.90
N LEU A 53 -11.26 2.07 -6.71
CA LEU A 53 -11.81 0.72 -6.54
C LEU A 53 -13.34 0.72 -6.70
N VAL A 54 -13.96 1.86 -6.36
CA VAL A 54 -15.39 2.15 -6.55
C VAL A 54 -15.51 3.50 -7.28
N ASN A 55 -16.55 3.66 -8.10
CA ASN A 55 -16.82 4.92 -8.77
C ASN A 55 -17.20 6.00 -7.76
N THR A 56 -16.70 7.22 -7.98
CA THR A 56 -17.02 8.39 -7.15
C THR A 56 -17.62 9.52 -7.96
N GLU A 57 -18.49 10.29 -7.32
CA GLU A 57 -18.86 11.63 -7.80
C GLU A 57 -17.74 12.63 -7.48
N GLY A 58 -17.80 13.82 -8.09
CA GLY A 58 -16.72 14.81 -8.02
C GLY A 58 -15.47 14.38 -8.79
N SER A 59 -14.32 14.94 -8.42
CA SER A 59 -13.04 14.68 -9.08
C SER A 59 -11.92 14.44 -8.07
N VAL A 60 -11.09 13.43 -8.35
CA VAL A 60 -9.81 13.21 -7.66
C VAL A 60 -8.70 13.45 -8.68
N THR A 61 -7.82 14.41 -8.40
CA THR A 61 -6.66 14.69 -9.25
C THR A 61 -5.35 14.33 -8.54
N ILE A 62 -4.37 13.87 -9.31
CA ILE A 62 -3.00 13.67 -8.86
C ILE A 62 -2.08 14.47 -9.78
N ASP A 63 -1.29 15.39 -9.22
CA ASP A 63 -0.45 16.31 -9.99
C ASP A 63 -1.24 17.06 -11.08
N ASN A 64 -2.44 17.53 -10.72
CA ASN A 64 -3.41 18.21 -11.60
C ASN A 64 -4.00 17.37 -12.75
N ILE A 65 -3.73 16.06 -12.78
CA ILE A 65 -4.33 15.14 -13.75
C ILE A 65 -5.51 14.44 -13.10
N ASP A 66 -6.71 14.52 -13.70
CA ASP A 66 -7.88 13.79 -13.23
C ASP A 66 -7.64 12.28 -13.36
N THR A 67 -7.69 11.59 -12.23
CA THR A 67 -7.52 10.14 -12.15
C THR A 67 -8.51 9.39 -13.03
N LYS A 68 -9.69 9.95 -13.34
CA LYS A 68 -10.70 9.36 -14.25
C LYS A 68 -10.22 9.24 -15.69
N THR A 69 -9.28 10.10 -16.12
CA THR A 69 -8.74 10.13 -17.48
C THR A 69 -7.62 9.11 -17.72
N ILE A 70 -7.13 8.46 -16.66
CA ILE A 70 -5.98 7.55 -16.71
C ILE A 70 -6.46 6.09 -16.60
N PRO A 71 -5.85 5.12 -17.32
CA PRO A 71 -6.08 3.70 -17.11
C PRO A 71 -5.79 3.28 -15.67
N LEU A 72 -6.66 2.44 -15.10
CA LEU A 72 -6.56 1.98 -13.71
C LEU A 72 -5.23 1.29 -13.40
N LYS A 73 -4.69 0.49 -14.35
CA LYS A 73 -3.39 -0.17 -14.20
C LYS A 73 -2.27 0.87 -14.00
N LEU A 74 -2.27 1.94 -14.80
CA LEU A 74 -1.27 3.00 -14.68
C LEU A 74 -1.44 3.78 -13.38
N LEU A 75 -2.66 4.18 -13.03
CA LEU A 75 -2.95 4.87 -11.75
C LEU A 75 -2.42 4.06 -10.55
N ARG A 76 -2.83 2.79 -10.45
CA ARG A 76 -2.49 1.93 -9.31
C ARG A 76 -1.02 1.53 -9.28
N SER A 77 -0.34 1.50 -10.42
CA SER A 77 1.12 1.29 -10.46
C SER A 77 1.91 2.41 -9.78
N LYS A 78 1.35 3.62 -9.70
CA LYS A 78 2.00 4.82 -9.14
C LYS A 78 1.71 5.06 -7.65
N ILE A 79 0.96 4.15 -7.01
CA ILE A 79 0.58 4.24 -5.59
C ILE A 79 0.99 2.93 -4.92
N SER A 80 1.72 3.03 -3.80
CA SER A 80 2.03 1.88 -2.95
C SER A 80 1.11 1.86 -1.73
N ILE A 81 0.70 0.67 -1.31
CA ILE A 81 -0.16 0.45 -0.14
C ILE A 81 0.52 -0.59 0.74
N ILE A 82 0.56 -0.33 2.03
CA ILE A 82 0.97 -1.27 3.07
C ILE A 82 -0.30 -1.54 3.89
N PRO A 83 -0.92 -2.73 3.75
CA PRO A 83 -2.13 -3.07 4.47
C PRO A 83 -1.86 -3.34 5.95
N GLN A 84 -2.91 -3.29 6.76
CA GLN A 84 -2.86 -3.71 8.16
C GLN A 84 -2.49 -5.20 8.28
N ASP A 85 -3.20 -6.06 7.56
CA ASP A 85 -2.94 -7.50 7.52
C ASP A 85 -2.03 -7.82 6.33
N PRO A 86 -0.74 -8.17 6.55
CA PRO A 86 0.18 -8.44 5.47
C PRO A 86 -0.16 -9.78 4.80
N VAL A 87 -0.50 -9.72 3.51
CA VAL A 87 -0.81 -10.90 2.69
C VAL A 87 0.41 -11.30 1.87
N LEU A 88 0.85 -12.55 2.02
CA LEU A 88 1.81 -13.20 1.14
C LEU A 88 1.14 -14.36 0.40
N PHE A 89 1.48 -14.52 -0.87
CA PHE A 89 0.97 -15.61 -1.70
C PHE A 89 1.94 -16.80 -1.65
N GLN A 90 1.39 -18.00 -1.81
CA GLN A 90 2.17 -19.22 -1.94
C GLN A 90 2.92 -19.25 -3.28
N ALA A 91 4.10 -18.65 -3.30
CA ALA A 91 4.97 -18.47 -4.46
C ALA A 91 6.42 -18.32 -3.97
N THR A 92 7.34 -17.92 -4.85
CA THR A 92 8.69 -17.53 -4.39
C THR A 92 8.64 -16.20 -3.63
N LEU A 93 9.66 -15.94 -2.80
CA LEU A 93 9.81 -14.64 -2.16
C LEU A 93 9.98 -13.54 -3.22
N ARG A 94 10.75 -13.81 -4.27
CA ARG A 94 10.93 -12.94 -5.43
C ARG A 94 9.61 -12.53 -6.07
N TRP A 95 8.73 -13.50 -6.33
CA TRP A 95 7.41 -13.23 -6.90
C TRP A 95 6.56 -12.38 -5.96
N ASN A 96 6.65 -12.63 -4.66
CA ASN A 96 5.95 -11.82 -3.67
C ASN A 96 6.45 -10.37 -3.66
N LEU A 97 7.74 -10.12 -3.86
CA LEU A 97 8.31 -8.77 -3.93
C LEU A 97 8.01 -8.08 -5.27
N ASP A 98 8.09 -8.83 -6.36
CA ASP A 98 7.91 -8.37 -7.74
C ASP A 98 7.21 -9.43 -8.61
N PRO A 99 5.87 -9.41 -8.66
CA PRO A 99 5.09 -10.41 -9.38
C PRO A 99 5.10 -10.21 -10.90
N PHE A 100 5.60 -9.08 -11.40
CA PHE A 100 5.63 -8.74 -12.83
C PHE A 100 7.03 -8.80 -13.44
N ASP A 101 8.04 -9.16 -12.64
CA ASP A 101 9.45 -9.21 -13.04
C ASP A 101 9.94 -7.88 -13.66
N GLU A 102 9.51 -6.77 -13.07
CA GLU A 102 9.86 -5.41 -13.51
C GLU A 102 11.19 -4.93 -12.91
N TYR A 103 11.69 -5.58 -11.86
CA TYR A 103 12.85 -5.15 -11.08
C TYR A 103 13.92 -6.23 -11.06
N LYS A 104 15.18 -5.80 -11.04
CA LYS A 104 16.33 -6.68 -10.91
C LYS A 104 16.53 -7.15 -9.47
N ASP A 105 17.17 -8.30 -9.31
CA ASP A 105 17.43 -8.91 -8.00
C ASP A 105 18.23 -8.01 -7.05
N ASP A 106 19.17 -7.21 -7.55
CA ASP A 106 19.93 -6.25 -6.76
C ASP A 106 19.02 -5.16 -6.14
N GLN A 107 17.98 -4.74 -6.85
CA GLN A 107 16.97 -3.82 -6.34
C GLN A 107 16.11 -4.47 -5.24
N LEU A 108 15.79 -5.76 -5.39
CA LEU A 108 15.05 -6.53 -4.39
C LEU A 108 15.88 -6.72 -3.12
N TRP A 109 17.16 -7.11 -3.27
CA TRP A 109 18.10 -7.23 -2.16
C TRP A 109 18.34 -5.90 -1.44
N ALA A 110 18.44 -4.80 -2.18
CA ALA A 110 18.54 -3.46 -1.58
C ALA A 110 17.32 -3.14 -0.71
N ALA A 111 16.10 -3.43 -1.18
CA ALA A 111 14.88 -3.22 -0.41
C ALA A 111 14.80 -4.14 0.82
N LEU A 112 15.21 -5.41 0.69
CA LEU A 112 15.28 -6.35 1.82
C LEU A 112 16.28 -5.89 2.88
N LYS A 113 17.42 -5.33 2.46
CA LYS A 113 18.43 -4.77 3.35
C LYS A 113 17.92 -3.52 4.09
N GLU A 114 17.17 -2.64 3.41
CA GLU A 114 16.55 -1.48 4.05
C GLU A 114 15.56 -1.86 5.17
N VAL A 115 14.91 -3.02 5.06
CA VAL A 115 14.01 -3.55 6.09
C VAL A 115 14.66 -4.62 6.98
N GLN A 116 15.97 -4.80 6.92
CA GLN A 116 16.75 -5.74 7.74
C GLN A 116 16.32 -7.22 7.61
N LEU A 117 15.82 -7.61 6.43
CA LEU A 117 15.47 -8.99 6.10
C LEU A 117 16.50 -9.68 5.19
N ASP A 118 17.52 -8.97 4.73
CA ASP A 118 18.56 -9.51 3.85
C ASP A 118 19.19 -10.80 4.40
N ARG A 119 19.71 -10.77 5.64
CA ARG A 119 20.34 -11.96 6.25
C ARG A 119 19.39 -13.15 6.37
N LEU A 120 18.16 -12.89 6.82
CA LEU A 120 17.14 -13.93 6.96
C LEU A 120 16.85 -14.60 5.62
N VAL A 121 16.82 -13.82 4.53
CA VAL A 121 16.58 -14.35 3.18
C VAL A 121 17.81 -15.08 2.66
N GLU A 122 19.02 -14.58 2.89
CA GLU A 122 20.28 -15.24 2.51
C GLU A 122 20.44 -16.62 3.14
N GLU A 123 20.01 -16.78 4.40
CA GLU A 123 20.07 -18.05 5.13
C GLU A 123 19.05 -19.09 4.62
N GLN A 124 18.00 -18.66 3.91
CA GLN A 124 17.01 -19.60 3.36
C GLN A 124 17.55 -20.35 2.14
N PRO A 125 17.32 -21.67 2.04
CA PRO A 125 17.60 -22.42 0.83
C PRO A 125 16.91 -21.80 -0.39
N GLY A 126 17.70 -21.27 -1.33
CA GLY A 126 17.21 -20.62 -2.54
C GLY A 126 17.13 -19.09 -2.48
N GLY A 127 17.42 -18.45 -1.34
CA GLY A 127 17.45 -16.98 -1.24
C GLY A 127 16.14 -16.33 -1.66
N LEU A 128 16.19 -15.40 -2.62
CA LEU A 128 14.98 -14.81 -3.24
C LEU A 128 14.03 -15.85 -3.85
N TYR A 129 14.52 -17.01 -4.24
CA TYR A 129 13.70 -18.08 -4.82
C TYR A 129 13.19 -19.08 -3.78
N SER A 130 13.40 -18.80 -2.49
CA SER A 130 12.82 -19.60 -1.41
C SER A 130 11.29 -19.59 -1.48
N LYS A 131 10.68 -20.68 -1.00
CA LYS A 131 9.22 -20.84 -1.02
C LYS A 131 8.59 -20.06 0.13
N VAL A 132 7.56 -19.29 -0.22
CA VAL A 132 6.60 -18.75 0.72
C VAL A 132 5.45 -19.75 0.83
N TYR A 133 5.12 -20.15 2.06
CA TYR A 133 4.02 -21.09 2.31
C TYR A 133 2.66 -20.39 2.28
N GLU A 134 1.59 -21.15 2.40
CA GLU A 134 0.23 -20.61 2.41
C GLU A 134 0.09 -19.47 3.44
N ASN A 135 -0.42 -18.32 3.00
CA ASN A 135 -0.52 -17.08 3.78
C ASN A 135 0.80 -16.65 4.45
N GLY A 136 1.94 -17.07 3.90
CA GLY A 136 3.26 -16.83 4.47
C GLY A 136 3.48 -17.47 5.83
N SER A 137 2.88 -18.63 6.12
CA SER A 137 2.96 -19.28 7.44
C SER A 137 4.38 -19.55 7.95
N ASN A 138 5.38 -19.56 7.07
CA ASN A 138 6.81 -19.66 7.41
C ASN A 138 7.49 -18.33 7.79
N PHE A 139 6.73 -17.23 7.89
CA PHE A 139 7.20 -15.92 8.36
C PHE A 139 6.40 -15.47 9.58
N SER A 140 7.08 -14.82 10.54
CA SER A 140 6.40 -14.14 11.65
C SER A 140 5.55 -12.97 11.14
N VAL A 141 4.58 -12.51 11.94
CA VAL A 141 3.73 -11.35 11.58
C VAL A 141 4.60 -10.12 11.27
N GLY A 142 5.60 -9.84 12.11
CA GLY A 142 6.55 -8.73 11.88
C GLY A 142 7.35 -8.89 10.58
N GLN A 143 7.82 -10.09 10.26
CA GLN A 143 8.53 -10.35 8.99
C GLN A 143 7.61 -10.14 7.78
N LYS A 144 6.35 -10.57 7.85
CA LYS A 144 5.37 -10.30 6.78
C LYS A 144 5.15 -8.79 6.60
N GLN A 145 5.12 -8.02 7.69
CA GLN A 145 5.00 -6.57 7.64
C GLN A 145 6.22 -5.91 6.97
N LEU A 146 7.42 -6.32 7.37
CA LEU A 146 8.66 -5.86 6.74
C LEU A 146 8.73 -6.22 5.25
N LEU A 147 8.22 -7.40 4.85
CA LEU A 147 8.09 -7.77 3.44
C LEU A 147 7.10 -6.88 2.68
N CYS A 148 6.00 -6.45 3.30
CA CYS A 148 5.10 -5.46 2.72
C CYS A 148 5.77 -4.08 2.56
N ILE A 149 6.61 -3.67 3.51
CA ILE A 149 7.42 -2.45 3.39
C ILE A 149 8.44 -2.61 2.25
N ALA A 150 9.17 -3.73 2.17
CA ALA A 150 10.11 -4.01 1.09
C ALA A 150 9.44 -3.91 -0.29
N ARG A 151 8.25 -4.48 -0.48
CA ARG A 151 7.45 -4.32 -1.72
C ARG A 151 7.21 -2.86 -2.08
N ALA A 152 6.87 -2.03 -1.08
CA ALA A 152 6.63 -0.61 -1.29
C ALA A 152 7.92 0.13 -1.68
N LEU A 153 9.05 -0.23 -1.07
CA LEU A 153 10.38 0.33 -1.34
C LEU A 153 10.87 -0.04 -2.74
N VAL A 154 10.69 -1.28 -3.19
CA VAL A 154 11.03 -1.72 -4.56
C VAL A 154 10.36 -0.82 -5.60
N ARG A 155 9.08 -0.51 -5.41
CA ARG A 155 8.28 0.30 -6.35
C ARG A 155 8.65 1.79 -6.39
N LYS A 156 9.26 2.33 -5.33
CA LYS A 156 9.67 3.75 -5.21
C LYS A 156 8.58 4.76 -5.63
N ASN A 157 7.32 4.46 -5.31
CA ASN A 157 6.18 5.30 -5.67
C ASN A 157 6.17 6.60 -4.85
N LYS A 158 5.68 7.69 -5.47
CA LYS A 158 5.60 9.03 -4.83
C LYS A 158 4.47 9.15 -3.82
N ILE A 159 3.53 8.21 -3.84
CA ILE A 159 2.37 8.16 -2.94
C ILE A 159 2.41 6.80 -2.26
N LEU A 160 2.48 6.82 -0.93
CA LEU A 160 2.47 5.66 -0.06
C LEU A 160 1.29 5.78 0.90
N ILE A 161 0.50 4.72 1.00
CA ILE A 161 -0.62 4.61 1.93
C ILE A 161 -0.27 3.54 2.95
N LEU A 162 -0.38 3.90 4.23
CA LEU A 162 -0.19 3.01 5.37
C LEU A 162 -1.56 2.80 6.01
N ASP A 163 -2.08 1.58 5.98
CA ASP A 163 -3.34 1.24 6.66
C ASP A 163 -3.01 0.60 8.02
N GLU A 164 -3.34 1.30 9.11
CA GLU A 164 -3.14 0.88 10.51
C GLU A 164 -1.75 0.27 10.83
N ALA A 165 -0.66 0.85 10.33
CA ALA A 165 0.71 0.35 10.50
C ALA A 165 1.22 0.29 11.97
N THR A 166 0.48 0.84 12.93
CA THR A 166 0.87 0.90 14.36
C THR A 166 0.06 -0.03 15.27
N SER A 167 -0.91 -0.82 14.76
CA SER A 167 -1.73 -1.68 15.64
C SER A 167 -1.01 -2.92 16.15
N SER A 168 0.14 -3.27 15.56
CA SER A 168 0.81 -4.56 15.78
C SER A 168 2.32 -4.43 16.00
N VAL A 169 2.82 -3.22 16.21
CA VAL A 169 4.22 -2.97 16.55
C VAL A 169 4.30 -2.89 18.06
N ASP A 170 4.86 -3.93 18.69
CA ASP A 170 5.19 -3.88 20.12
C ASP A 170 6.04 -2.62 20.40
N PRO A 171 5.78 -1.89 21.51
CA PRO A 171 6.46 -0.63 21.83
C PRO A 171 7.99 -0.71 21.88
N GLU A 172 8.57 -1.92 21.95
CA GLU A 172 10.01 -2.16 21.87
C GLU A 172 10.62 -1.81 20.50
N THR A 173 9.82 -1.70 19.43
CA THR A 173 10.32 -1.37 18.07
C THR A 173 10.15 0.10 17.69
N ASP A 174 9.39 0.89 18.47
CA ASP A 174 9.07 2.30 18.18
C ASP A 174 10.11 3.29 18.76
N THR A 175 11.21 2.77 19.33
CA THR A 175 12.25 3.54 20.04
C THR A 175 13.63 3.50 19.40
N LEU A 176 13.76 3.08 18.13
CA LEU A 176 14.99 3.16 17.35
C LEU A 176 14.97 4.29 16.31
#